data_AF-A0A397UYZ5-F1
#
_entry.id   AF-A0A397UYZ5-F1
#
_cell.length_a   1.000
_cell.length_b   1.000
_cell.length_c   1.000
_cell.angle_alpha   90.00
_cell.angle_beta   90.00
_cell.angle_gamma   90.00
#
_symmetry.space_group_name_H-M   'P 1'
#
loop_
_entity.id
_entity.type
_entity.pdbx_description
1 polymer ?
#
loop_
_entity_poly.entity_id
_entity_poly.type
_entity_poly.pdbx_seq_one_letter_code
_entity_poly.pdbx_strand_id
1 'polypeptide(L)'
;MASAANEFFNATTDILTIYIPVIGAVKLLVQEIYHIYENAECNKELCLIMVDRVKAAEFSMEKIIRSIEKKKEDFRDKSYYLAFERFKNNLTQIKEYTKSVSKLKGYKRFLHATDVKNKFDQLRNDFDRCMADLNFAVDVSSAIDREDESERVDKALKEVEESLKQLDDKLDEVSLVIWKYNVLVILNFPFFMIINFSLSKKSTISLMM
;
A
#
# COMPACT_ATOMS: atom_id res chain seq x y z
N MET A 1 32.72 -44.01 10.91
CA MET A 1 32.74 -42.57 10.58
C MET A 1 32.01 -42.23 9.28
N ALA A 2 31.96 -43.10 8.26
CA ALA A 2 31.25 -42.81 7.00
C ALA A 2 29.71 -42.74 7.10
N SER A 3 29.04 -43.49 7.99
CA SER A 3 27.57 -43.47 8.05
C SER A 3 27.02 -42.20 8.71
N ALA A 4 27.64 -41.72 9.79
CA ALA A 4 27.25 -40.47 10.45
C ALA A 4 27.42 -39.24 9.53
N ALA A 5 28.47 -39.24 8.68
CA ALA A 5 28.68 -38.17 7.71
C ALA A 5 27.61 -38.15 6.60
N ASN A 6 27.17 -39.32 6.13
CA ASN A 6 26.10 -39.43 5.13
C ASN A 6 24.72 -39.07 5.71
N GLU A 7 24.37 -39.55 6.90
CA GLU A 7 23.12 -39.18 7.58
C GLU A 7 23.04 -37.68 7.87
N PHE A 8 24.17 -37.07 8.24
CA PHE A 8 24.27 -35.64 8.49
C PHE A 8 24.16 -34.79 7.22
N PHE A 9 24.78 -35.23 6.12
CA PHE A 9 24.66 -34.56 4.82
C PHE A 9 23.22 -34.59 4.31
N ASN A 10 22.56 -35.76 4.37
CA ASN A 10 21.17 -35.92 3.94
C ASN A 10 20.21 -35.04 4.75
N ALA A 11 20.35 -35.01 6.08
CA ALA A 11 19.48 -34.20 6.92
C ALA A 11 19.67 -32.67 6.71
N THR A 12 20.86 -32.22 6.30
CA THR A 12 21.08 -30.81 5.94
C THR A 12 20.37 -30.47 4.63
N THR A 13 20.47 -31.34 3.64
CA THR A 13 19.79 -31.18 2.34
C THR A 13 18.27 -31.17 2.51
N ASP A 14 17.72 -32.04 3.36
CA ASP A 14 16.28 -32.14 3.62
C ASP A 14 15.69 -30.86 4.24
N ILE A 15 16.41 -30.25 5.21
CA ILE A 15 16.00 -28.99 5.84
C ILE A 15 16.01 -27.86 4.80
N LEU A 16 17.08 -27.77 4.00
CA LEU A 16 17.20 -26.71 2.99
C LEU A 16 16.04 -26.79 1.99
N THR A 17 15.64 -28.00 1.57
CA THR A 17 14.49 -28.21 0.68
C THR A 17 13.17 -27.70 1.28
N ILE A 18 12.99 -27.76 2.60
CA ILE A 18 11.78 -27.26 3.29
C ILE A 18 11.76 -25.73 3.36
N TYR A 19 12.91 -25.09 3.58
CA TYR A 19 12.98 -23.62 3.76
C TYR A 19 13.11 -22.84 2.44
N ILE A 20 13.67 -23.44 1.38
CA ILE A 20 13.82 -22.78 0.07
C ILE A 20 12.50 -22.15 -0.44
N PRO A 21 11.36 -22.85 -0.42
CA PRO A 21 10.09 -22.28 -0.90
C PRO A 21 9.64 -21.05 -0.10
N VAL A 22 9.70 -21.11 1.23
CA VAL A 22 9.24 -20.00 2.10
C VAL A 22 10.16 -18.79 1.97
N ILE A 23 11.48 -19.00 1.90
CA ILE A 23 12.46 -17.94 1.65
C ILE A 23 12.22 -17.27 0.30
N GLY A 24 12.01 -18.08 -0.75
CA GLY A 24 11.72 -17.57 -2.09
C GLY A 24 10.45 -16.73 -2.11
N ALA A 25 9.38 -17.20 -1.47
CA ALA A 25 8.13 -16.46 -1.36
C ALA A 25 8.32 -15.13 -0.61
N VAL A 26 9.09 -15.11 0.47
CA VAL A 26 9.37 -13.87 1.20
C VAL A 26 10.14 -12.86 0.33
N LYS A 27 11.19 -13.29 -0.38
CA LYS A 27 11.95 -12.41 -1.28
C LYS A 27 11.05 -11.77 -2.34
N LEU A 28 10.15 -12.56 -2.94
CA LEU A 28 9.17 -12.06 -3.89
C LEU A 28 8.23 -11.03 -3.25
N LEU A 29 7.73 -11.29 -2.05
CA LEU A 29 6.87 -10.35 -1.32
C LEU A 29 7.58 -9.02 -1.04
N VAL A 30 8.84 -9.03 -0.62
CA VAL A 30 9.65 -7.81 -0.40
C VAL A 30 9.77 -7.00 -1.69
N GLN A 31 10.07 -7.66 -2.81
CA GLN A 31 10.15 -7.02 -4.13
C GLN A 31 8.81 -6.43 -4.58
N GLU A 32 7.72 -7.16 -4.39
CA GLU A 32 6.37 -6.67 -4.71
C GLU A 32 5.99 -5.44 -3.88
N ILE A 33 6.29 -5.44 -2.58
CA ILE A 33 6.04 -4.31 -1.67
C ILE A 33 6.85 -3.08 -2.12
N TYR A 34 8.12 -3.27 -2.46
CA TYR A 34 8.96 -2.19 -2.99
C TYR A 34 8.40 -1.62 -4.30
N HIS A 35 7.97 -2.48 -5.22
CA HIS A 35 7.39 -2.06 -6.49
C HIS A 35 6.07 -1.27 -6.30
N ILE A 36 5.23 -1.67 -5.34
CA ILE A 36 4.01 -0.93 -4.98
C ILE A 36 4.37 0.49 -4.51
N TYR A 37 5.38 0.61 -3.65
CA TYR A 37 5.88 1.91 -3.17
C TYR A 37 6.38 2.80 -4.33
N GLU A 38 7.18 2.26 -5.24
CA GLU A 38 7.72 3.04 -6.37
C GLU A 38 6.60 3.64 -7.24
N ASN A 39 5.49 2.89 -7.39
CA ASN A 39 4.33 3.25 -8.20
C ASN A 39 3.17 3.85 -7.39
N ALA A 40 3.41 4.26 -6.14
CA ALA A 40 2.39 4.85 -5.28
C ALA A 40 2.00 6.25 -5.77
N GLU A 41 0.70 6.47 -5.91
CA GLU A 41 0.09 7.77 -6.28
C GLU A 41 -0.22 8.64 -5.07
N CYS A 42 -0.44 8.00 -3.90
CA CYS A 42 -0.68 8.66 -2.62
C CYS A 42 -0.08 7.81 -1.48
N ASN A 43 0.03 8.39 -0.27
CA ASN A 43 0.62 7.74 0.91
C ASN A 43 2.01 7.14 0.65
N LYS A 44 2.83 7.82 -0.17
CA LYS A 44 4.14 7.31 -0.54
C LYS A 44 5.05 7.14 0.67
N GLU A 45 5.00 8.07 1.61
CA GLU A 45 5.73 8.01 2.88
C GLU A 45 5.28 6.82 3.74
N LEU A 46 3.98 6.59 3.86
CA LEU A 46 3.43 5.45 4.59
C LEU A 46 3.87 4.10 3.98
N CYS A 47 3.91 4.03 2.65
CA CYS A 47 4.42 2.86 1.93
C CYS A 47 5.94 2.70 2.12
N LEU A 48 6.69 3.80 2.15
CA LEU A 48 8.14 3.80 2.38
C LEU A 48 8.49 3.24 3.76
N ILE A 49 7.78 3.64 4.81
CA ILE A 49 7.98 3.12 6.16
C ILE A 49 7.82 1.60 6.20
N MET A 50 6.81 1.06 5.51
CA MET A 50 6.64 -0.40 5.39
C MET A 50 7.78 -1.04 4.57
N VAL A 51 8.27 -0.39 3.52
CA VAL A 51 9.42 -0.85 2.73
C VAL A 51 10.68 -0.96 3.59
N ASP A 52 10.99 0.08 4.36
CA ASP A 52 12.18 0.12 5.21
C ASP A 52 12.20 -1.05 6.20
N ARG A 53 11.04 -1.35 6.79
CA ARG A 53 10.85 -2.50 7.68
C ARG A 53 11.10 -3.83 6.98
N VAL A 54 10.45 -4.07 5.84
CA VAL A 54 10.59 -5.38 5.16
C VAL A 54 12.00 -5.60 4.58
N LYS A 55 12.71 -4.53 4.19
CA LYS A 55 14.13 -4.60 3.80
C LYS A 55 15.06 -4.91 4.97
N ALA A 56 14.81 -4.36 6.15
CA ALA A 56 15.57 -4.71 7.35
C ALA A 56 15.42 -6.21 7.70
N ALA A 57 14.23 -6.77 7.48
CA ALA A 57 14.01 -8.19 7.63
C ALA A 57 14.71 -9.04 6.56
N GLU A 58 14.72 -8.60 5.31
CA GLU A 58 15.43 -9.28 4.23
C GLU A 58 16.91 -9.51 4.57
N PHE A 59 17.59 -8.48 5.07
CA PHE A 59 18.99 -8.59 5.50
C PHE A 59 19.18 -9.64 6.62
N SER A 60 18.24 -9.71 7.55
CA SER A 60 18.27 -10.67 8.66
C SER A 60 18.03 -12.10 8.18
N MET A 61 17.13 -12.30 7.21
CA MET A 61 16.92 -13.60 6.58
C MET A 61 18.16 -14.11 5.86
N GLU A 62 18.90 -13.24 5.16
CA GLU A 62 20.13 -13.67 4.49
C GLU A 62 21.17 -14.21 5.47
N LYS A 63 21.21 -13.70 6.72
CA LYS A 63 22.06 -14.26 7.78
C LYS A 63 21.66 -15.70 8.11
N ILE A 64 20.37 -15.99 8.22
CA ILE A 64 19.87 -17.36 8.46
C ILE A 64 20.26 -18.28 7.30
N ILE A 65 20.03 -17.85 6.05
CA ILE A 65 20.38 -18.66 4.85
C ILE A 65 21.86 -19.06 4.91
N ARG A 66 22.74 -18.08 5.18
CA ARG A 66 24.18 -18.33 5.34
C ARG A 66 24.51 -19.24 6.53
N SER A 67 23.75 -19.18 7.63
CA SER A 67 23.93 -20.08 8.78
C SER A 67 23.51 -21.52 8.46
N ILE A 68 22.42 -21.72 7.71
CA ILE A 68 21.98 -23.03 7.21
C ILE A 68 23.04 -23.61 6.29
N GLU A 69 23.49 -22.85 5.29
CA GLU A 69 24.53 -23.28 4.33
C GLU A 69 25.85 -23.66 5.03
N LYS A 70 26.22 -22.92 6.08
CA LYS A 70 27.43 -23.17 6.89
C LYS A 70 27.23 -24.21 7.99
N LYS A 71 26.04 -24.81 8.10
CA LYS A 71 25.68 -25.83 9.09
C LYS A 71 25.95 -25.41 10.54
N LYS A 72 25.74 -24.12 10.84
CA LYS A 72 26.05 -23.53 12.15
C LYS A 72 24.94 -23.71 13.19
N GLU A 73 23.70 -23.94 12.74
CA GLU A 73 22.51 -24.05 13.58
C GLU A 73 21.61 -25.19 13.10
N ASP A 74 20.92 -25.86 14.03
CA ASP A 74 19.99 -26.95 13.72
C ASP A 74 18.56 -26.41 13.56
N PHE A 75 18.09 -26.26 12.32
CA PHE A 75 16.79 -25.67 11.98
C PHE A 75 15.64 -26.69 11.91
N ARG A 76 15.79 -27.85 12.58
CA ARG A 76 14.80 -28.93 12.63
C ARG A 76 13.59 -28.62 13.49
N ASP A 77 13.60 -27.50 14.21
CA ASP A 77 12.47 -27.12 15.04
C ASP A 77 11.28 -26.67 14.18
N LYS A 78 10.20 -27.46 14.26
CA LYS A 78 8.91 -27.15 13.63
C LYS A 78 8.38 -25.79 14.09
N SER A 79 8.66 -25.38 15.32
CA SER A 79 8.24 -24.08 15.86
C SER A 79 8.85 -22.92 15.06
N TYR A 80 10.11 -23.08 14.64
CA TYR A 80 10.86 -22.10 13.87
C TYR A 80 10.33 -21.98 12.43
N TYR A 81 10.04 -23.11 11.78
CA TYR A 81 9.39 -23.10 10.47
C TYR A 81 8.01 -22.42 10.52
N LEU A 82 7.22 -22.69 11.56
CA LEU A 82 5.92 -22.03 11.75
C LEU A 82 6.07 -20.51 11.98
N ALA A 83 7.14 -20.05 12.62
CA ALA A 83 7.44 -18.61 12.73
C ALA A 83 7.72 -17.98 11.36
N PHE A 84 8.45 -18.68 10.48
CA PHE A 84 8.67 -18.25 9.09
C PHE A 84 7.38 -18.16 8.28
N GLU A 85 6.48 -19.15 8.43
CA GLU A 85 5.17 -19.12 7.78
C GLU A 85 4.29 -17.95 8.28
N ARG A 86 4.32 -17.65 9.59
CA ARG A 86 3.65 -16.47 10.15
C ARG A 86 4.23 -15.17 9.58
N PHE A 87 5.55 -15.09 9.47
CA PHE A 87 6.24 -13.94 8.88
C PHE A 87 5.86 -13.73 7.41
N LYS A 88 5.88 -14.79 6.59
CA LYS A 88 5.39 -14.75 5.20
C LYS A 88 3.94 -14.24 5.12
N ASN A 89 3.06 -14.72 5.99
CA ASN A 89 1.67 -14.27 6.04
C ASN A 89 1.55 -12.79 6.43
N ASN A 90 2.34 -12.31 7.39
CA ASN A 90 2.38 -10.90 7.76
C ASN A 90 2.83 -10.02 6.57
N LEU A 91 3.89 -10.41 5.85
CA LEU A 91 4.33 -9.71 4.64
C LEU A 91 3.28 -9.70 3.53
N THR A 92 2.51 -10.78 3.40
CA THR A 92 1.39 -10.84 2.45
C THR A 92 0.33 -9.80 2.80
N GLN A 93 0.00 -9.65 4.09
CA GLN A 93 -0.94 -8.62 4.54
C GLN A 93 -0.39 -7.20 4.37
N ILE A 94 0.92 -7.00 4.61
CA ILE A 94 1.58 -5.71 4.35
C ILE A 94 1.47 -5.36 2.86
N LYS A 95 1.72 -6.31 1.95
CA LYS A 95 1.56 -6.10 0.51
C LYS A 95 0.15 -5.66 0.14
N GLU A 96 -0.88 -6.36 0.62
CA GLU A 96 -2.27 -6.00 0.28
C GLU A 96 -2.66 -4.64 0.88
N TYR A 97 -2.15 -4.33 2.07
CA TYR A 97 -2.33 -3.01 2.68
C TYR A 97 -1.67 -1.91 1.86
N THR A 98 -0.37 -2.02 1.54
CA THR A 98 0.36 -1.00 0.75
C THR A 98 -0.29 -0.83 -0.63
N LYS A 99 -0.73 -1.91 -1.27
CA LYS A 99 -1.49 -1.85 -2.53
C LYS A 99 -2.78 -1.06 -2.39
N SER A 100 -3.48 -1.20 -1.28
CA SER A 100 -4.76 -0.53 -1.05
C SER A 100 -4.59 0.96 -0.74
N VAL A 101 -3.56 1.34 0.02
CA VAL A 101 -3.32 2.74 0.41
C VAL A 101 -2.49 3.54 -0.59
N SER A 102 -1.77 2.88 -1.50
CA SER A 102 -0.93 3.53 -2.52
C SER A 102 -1.70 4.14 -3.69
N LYS A 103 -2.98 3.78 -3.87
CA LYS A 103 -3.84 4.26 -4.97
C LYS A 103 -4.96 5.12 -4.43
N LEU A 104 -5.24 6.26 -5.07
CA LEU A 104 -6.25 7.21 -4.58
C LEU A 104 -7.65 6.58 -4.44
N LYS A 105 -8.05 5.75 -5.41
CA LYS A 105 -9.32 5.00 -5.37
C LYS A 105 -9.36 3.97 -4.24
N GLY A 106 -8.22 3.32 -3.96
CA GLY A 106 -8.09 2.38 -2.86
C GLY A 106 -8.12 3.08 -1.51
N TYR A 107 -7.42 4.21 -1.40
CA TYR A 107 -7.41 5.04 -0.20
C TYR A 107 -8.80 5.60 0.10
N LYS A 108 -9.53 6.14 -0.89
CA LYS A 108 -10.93 6.57 -0.73
C LYS A 108 -11.88 5.48 -0.22
N ARG A 109 -11.53 4.19 -0.39
CA ARG A 109 -12.31 3.06 0.16
C ARG A 109 -12.08 2.91 1.67
N PHE A 110 -10.92 3.31 2.18
CA PHE A 110 -10.73 3.54 3.61
C PHE A 110 -11.37 4.88 3.91
N LEU A 111 -12.59 4.83 4.45
CA LEU A 111 -13.41 6.02 4.62
C LEU A 111 -12.75 7.05 5.56
N HIS A 112 -11.76 6.65 6.38
CA HIS A 112 -11.06 7.53 7.32
C HIS A 112 -9.57 7.21 7.48
N ALA A 113 -8.74 8.25 7.65
CA ALA A 113 -7.33 8.16 8.01
C ALA A 113 -7.09 7.31 9.28
N THR A 114 -8.05 7.32 10.21
CA THR A 114 -8.03 6.49 11.42
C THR A 114 -8.02 4.98 11.11
N ASP A 115 -8.79 4.52 10.13
CA ASP A 115 -8.83 3.10 9.76
C ASP A 115 -7.50 2.67 9.14
N VAL A 116 -6.92 3.56 8.32
CA VAL A 116 -5.60 3.37 7.73
C VAL A 116 -4.54 3.26 8.81
N LYS A 117 -4.54 4.20 9.79
CA LYS A 117 -3.63 4.18 10.93
C LYS A 117 -3.77 2.91 11.77
N ASN A 118 -4.99 2.54 12.13
CA ASN A 118 -5.25 1.34 12.92
C ASN A 118 -4.73 0.08 12.23
N LYS A 119 -4.93 -0.04 10.91
CA LYS A 119 -4.42 -1.18 10.15
C LYS A 119 -2.90 -1.15 10.04
N PHE A 120 -2.30 0.03 9.85
CA PHE A 120 -0.85 0.22 9.88
C PHE A 120 -0.26 -0.25 11.21
N ASP A 121 -0.79 0.23 12.34
CA ASP A 121 -0.31 -0.12 13.68
C ASP A 121 -0.45 -1.61 13.97
N GLN A 122 -1.55 -2.24 13.54
CA GLN A 122 -1.72 -3.68 13.63
C GLN A 122 -0.62 -4.42 12.88
N LEU A 123 -0.40 -4.07 11.61
CA LEU A 123 0.60 -4.73 10.75
C LEU A 123 2.02 -4.53 11.27
N ARG A 124 2.35 -3.33 11.75
CA ARG A 124 3.61 -3.02 12.42
C ARG A 124 3.83 -3.92 13.63
N ASN A 125 2.85 -4.02 14.51
CA ASN A 125 2.98 -4.82 15.73
C ASN A 125 3.11 -6.32 15.43
N ASP A 126 2.35 -6.82 14.45
CA ASP A 126 2.46 -8.21 14.01
C ASP A 126 3.80 -8.50 13.33
N PHE A 127 4.35 -7.53 12.58
CA PHE A 127 5.69 -7.61 12.01
C PHE A 127 6.75 -7.68 13.11
N ASP A 128 6.74 -6.74 14.06
CA ASP A 128 7.68 -6.69 15.20
C ASP A 128 7.67 -8.02 15.98
N ARG A 129 6.48 -8.62 16.21
CA ARG A 129 6.34 -9.94 16.83
C ARG A 129 6.98 -11.06 16.00
N CYS A 130 6.78 -11.06 14.68
CA CYS A 130 7.40 -12.05 13.80
C CYS A 130 8.93 -11.93 13.80
N MET A 131 9.46 -10.70 13.85
CA MET A 131 10.91 -10.47 13.94
C MET A 131 11.48 -11.02 15.26
N ALA A 132 10.77 -10.81 16.37
CA ALA A 132 11.14 -11.35 17.68
C ALA A 132 11.09 -12.89 17.70
N ASP A 133 10.01 -13.50 17.20
CA ASP A 133 9.85 -14.96 17.12
C ASP A 133 10.99 -15.63 16.32
N LEU A 134 11.50 -14.94 15.29
CA LEU A 134 12.59 -15.42 14.43
C LEU A 134 13.98 -15.06 14.97
N ASN A 135 14.07 -14.43 16.14
CA ASN A 135 15.32 -13.89 16.70
C ASN A 135 16.10 -13.02 15.69
N PHE A 136 15.38 -12.34 14.80
CA PHE A 136 16.01 -11.41 13.91
C PHE A 136 16.50 -10.22 14.71
N ALA A 137 17.82 -10.03 14.74
CA ALA A 137 18.44 -8.82 15.26
C ALA A 137 18.08 -7.67 14.31
N VAL A 138 16.91 -7.08 14.55
CA VAL A 138 16.48 -5.87 13.89
C VAL A 138 16.77 -4.74 14.84
N ASP A 139 17.66 -3.85 14.41
CA ASP A 139 17.99 -2.58 15.09
C ASP A 139 16.82 -1.57 14.97
N VAL A 140 15.56 -2.02 15.14
CA VAL A 140 14.32 -1.22 14.99
C VAL A 140 13.71 -0.88 16.36
N SER A 141 14.52 -0.76 17.41
CA SER A 141 13.99 -0.45 18.74
C SER A 141 14.82 0.50 19.58
N SER A 142 15.29 1.63 19.03
CA SER A 142 15.30 2.80 19.88
C SER A 142 13.86 3.32 20.00
N ALA A 143 13.43 3.72 21.20
CA ALA A 143 12.11 4.35 21.38
C ALA A 143 11.98 5.64 20.56
N ILE A 144 13.12 6.27 20.23
CA ILE A 144 13.24 7.46 19.38
C ILE A 144 12.81 7.13 17.95
N ASP A 145 13.27 6.01 17.37
CA ASP A 145 12.88 5.60 16.00
C ASP A 145 11.37 5.29 15.89
N ARG A 146 10.74 4.85 16.99
CA ARG A 146 9.29 4.54 17.02
C ARG A 146 8.44 5.81 17.09
N GLU A 147 8.87 6.82 17.85
CA GLU A 147 8.17 8.10 17.92
C GLU A 147 8.30 8.84 16.57
N ASP A 148 9.51 8.93 16.02
CA ASP A 148 9.77 9.52 14.71
C ASP A 148 8.95 8.84 13.60
N GLU A 149 8.86 7.51 13.63
CA GLU A 149 7.99 6.77 12.71
C GLU A 149 6.52 7.14 12.89
N SER A 150 6.03 7.19 14.14
CA SER A 150 4.64 7.56 14.43
C SER A 150 4.31 8.96 13.93
N GLU A 151 5.21 9.93 14.14
CA GLU A 151 5.05 11.29 13.63
C GLU A 151 5.01 11.32 12.10
N ARG A 152 5.89 10.58 11.43
CA ARG A 152 5.90 10.47 9.96
C ARG A 152 4.61 9.84 9.42
N VAL A 153 4.08 8.82 10.09
CA VAL A 153 2.78 8.20 9.75
C VAL A 153 1.65 9.22 9.88
N ASP A 154 1.56 9.92 11.01
CA ASP A 154 0.50 10.88 11.27
C ASP A 154 0.53 12.05 10.30
N LYS A 155 1.73 12.55 9.98
CA LYS A 155 1.93 13.58 8.98
C LYS A 155 1.49 13.11 7.59
N ALA A 156 1.92 11.91 7.17
CA ALA A 156 1.58 11.36 5.86
C ALA A 156 0.07 11.18 5.68
N LEU A 157 -0.63 10.73 6.72
CA LEU A 157 -2.09 10.57 6.71
C LEU A 157 -2.80 11.92 6.59
N LYS A 158 -2.34 12.92 7.35
CA LYS A 158 -2.91 14.27 7.32
C LYS A 158 -2.76 14.94 5.95
N GLU A 159 -1.59 14.84 5.33
CA GLU A 159 -1.32 15.43 4.01
C GLU A 159 -2.26 14.86 2.92
N VAL A 160 -2.54 13.55 2.96
CA VAL A 160 -3.44 12.91 2.00
C VAL A 160 -4.90 13.28 2.28
N GLU A 161 -5.32 13.36 3.55
CA GLU A 161 -6.66 13.81 3.93
C GLU A 161 -6.92 15.26 3.47
N GLU A 162 -5.96 16.17 3.69
CA GLU A 162 -6.05 17.54 3.22
C GLU A 162 -6.11 17.62 1.68
N SER A 163 -5.29 16.84 0.99
CA SER A 163 -5.29 16.77 -0.48
C SER A 163 -6.62 16.26 -1.03
N LEU A 164 -7.23 15.26 -0.37
CA LEU A 164 -8.54 14.73 -0.74
C LEU A 164 -9.65 15.75 -0.55
N LYS A 165 -9.62 16.48 0.57
CA LYS A 165 -10.60 17.54 0.85
C LYS A 165 -10.54 18.65 -0.20
N GLN A 166 -9.34 19.10 -0.56
CA GLN A 166 -9.17 20.09 -1.63
C GLN A 166 -9.67 19.62 -3.00
N LEU A 167 -9.59 18.31 -3.30
CA LEU A 167 -10.13 17.75 -4.53
C LEU A 167 -11.67 17.72 -4.51
N ASP A 168 -12.27 17.43 -3.36
CA ASP A 168 -13.72 17.39 -3.16
C ASP A 168 -14.32 18.80 -3.32
N ASP A 169 -13.73 19.80 -2.65
CA ASP A 169 -14.15 21.20 -2.74
C ASP A 169 -14.13 21.72 -4.20
N LYS A 170 -13.10 21.33 -4.97
CA LYS A 170 -12.99 21.69 -6.40
C LYS A 170 -14.03 21.00 -7.27
N LEU A 171 -14.38 19.74 -6.96
CA LEU A 171 -15.42 18.99 -7.65
C LEU A 171 -16.80 19.64 -7.44
N ASP A 172 -17.07 20.09 -6.23
CA ASP A 172 -18.29 20.83 -5.90
C ASP A 172 -18.36 22.17 -6.64
N GLU A 173 -17.26 22.92 -6.70
CA GLU A 173 -17.20 24.18 -7.45
C GLU A 173 -17.49 23.98 -8.95
N VAL A 174 -16.88 22.96 -9.57
CA VAL A 174 -17.13 22.62 -10.98
C VAL A 174 -18.60 22.22 -11.19
N SER A 175 -19.16 21.42 -10.28
CA SER A 175 -20.56 20.99 -10.35
C SER A 175 -21.52 22.17 -10.27
N LEU A 176 -21.25 23.14 -9.40
CA LEU A 176 -22.00 24.40 -9.30
C LEU A 176 -21.90 25.24 -10.58
N VAL A 177 -20.72 25.32 -11.20
CA VAL A 177 -20.53 26.03 -12.47
C VAL A 177 -21.35 25.37 -13.58
N ILE A 178 -21.25 24.05 -13.73
CA ILE A 178 -22.03 23.30 -14.73
C ILE A 178 -23.53 23.51 -14.52
N TRP A 179 -24.00 23.46 -13.27
CA TRP A 179 -25.40 23.71 -12.95
C TRP A 179 -25.84 25.13 -13.33
N LYS A 180 -25.04 26.15 -12.98
CA LYS A 180 -25.31 27.56 -13.36
C LYS A 180 -25.39 27.73 -14.88
N TYR A 181 -24.44 27.16 -15.63
CA TYR A 181 -24.45 27.21 -17.09
C TYR A 181 -25.70 26.53 -17.66
N ASN A 182 -26.06 25.34 -17.18
CA ASN A 182 -27.26 24.63 -17.64
C ASN A 182 -28.55 25.41 -17.36
N VAL A 183 -28.68 26.00 -16.17
CA VAL A 183 -29.83 26.86 -15.82
C VAL A 183 -29.89 28.08 -16.74
N LEU A 184 -28.76 28.73 -17.01
CA LEU A 184 -28.69 29.92 -17.85
C LEU A 184 -29.03 29.61 -19.32
N VAL A 185 -28.64 28.43 -19.83
CA VAL A 185 -29.03 27.94 -21.16
C VAL A 185 -30.53 27.67 -21.22
N ILE A 186 -31.11 26.99 -20.23
CA ILE A 186 -32.56 26.70 -20.19
C ILE A 186 -33.39 27.98 -20.12
N LEU A 187 -32.99 28.95 -19.29
CA LEU A 187 -33.70 30.23 -19.15
C LEU A 187 -33.59 31.11 -20.41
N ASN A 188 -32.48 31.05 -21.14
CA ASN A 188 -32.30 31.80 -22.39
C ASN A 188 -32.85 31.09 -23.63
N PHE A 189 -33.11 29.78 -23.57
CA PHE A 189 -33.67 28.99 -24.67
C PHE A 189 -35.01 29.53 -25.22
N PRO A 190 -36.02 29.91 -24.40
CA PRO A 190 -37.25 30.49 -24.91
C PRO A 190 -37.02 31.86 -25.56
N PHE A 191 -36.07 32.67 -25.08
CA PHE A 191 -35.78 33.99 -25.62
C PHE A 191 -35.14 33.91 -27.02
N PHE A 192 -34.25 32.94 -27.24
CA PHE A 192 -33.63 32.69 -28.55
C PHE A 192 -34.65 32.18 -29.58
N MET A 193 -35.63 31.38 -29.15
CA MET A 193 -36.72 30.92 -30.02
C MET A 193 -37.69 32.06 -30.37
N ILE A 194 -38.00 32.94 -29.42
CA ILE A 194 -38.89 34.11 -29.64
C ILE A 194 -38.24 35.13 -30.58
N ILE A 195 -36.93 35.43 -30.42
CA ILE A 195 -36.22 36.35 -31.32
C ILE A 195 -36.17 35.81 -32.75
N ASN A 196 -35.85 34.52 -32.95
CA ASN A 196 -35.82 33.91 -34.28
C ASN A 196 -37.23 33.84 -34.91
N PHE A 197 -38.27 33.54 -34.14
CA PHE A 197 -39.65 33.56 -34.63
C PHE A 197 -40.11 34.98 -35.03
N SER A 198 -39.73 36.00 -34.24
CA SER A 198 -40.07 37.40 -34.54
C SER A 198 -39.28 37.97 -35.73
N LEU A 199 -38.03 37.53 -35.94
CA LEU A 199 -37.23 37.87 -37.13
C LEU A 199 -37.74 37.16 -38.39
N SER A 200 -38.15 35.90 -38.28
CA SER A 200 -38.77 35.15 -39.38
C SER A 200 -40.07 35.81 -39.86
N LYS A 201 -40.94 36.27 -38.95
CA LYS A 201 -42.16 37.04 -39.29
C LYS A 201 -41.86 38.39 -39.97
N LYS A 202 -40.81 39.12 -39.55
CA LYS A 202 -40.43 40.39 -40.20
C LYS A 202 -39.93 40.18 -41.64
N SER A 203 -39.21 39.08 -41.90
CA SER A 203 -38.73 38.76 -43.25
C SER A 203 -39.85 38.36 -44.22
N THR A 204 -40.92 37.71 -43.75
CA THR A 204 -42.06 37.33 -44.61
C THR A 204 -42.98 38.51 -44.91
N ILE A 205 -43.15 39.44 -43.97
CA ILE A 205 -43.97 40.65 -44.19
C ILE A 205 -43.30 41.61 -45.18
N SER A 206 -41.96 41.68 -45.21
CA SER A 206 -41.23 42.51 -46.18
C SER A 206 -41.23 41.97 -47.63
N LEU A 207 -41.66 40.72 -47.85
CA LEU A 207 -41.81 40.13 -49.20
C LEU A 207 -43.25 40.22 -49.74
N MET A 208 -44.20 40.70 -48.94
CA MET A 208 -45.63 40.80 -49.28
C MET A 208 -46.14 42.25 -49.41
N MET A 209 -45.27 43.27 -49.36
CA MET A 209 -45.55 44.66 -49.74
C MET A 209 -44.79 45.01 -51.01
#